data_AF-A0A959H186-F1
#
_entry.id   AF-A0A959H186-F1
#
_cell.length_a   1.000
_cell.length_b   1.000
_cell.length_c   1.000
_cell.angle_alpha   90.00
_cell.angle_beta   90.00
_cell.angle_gamma   90.00
#
_symmetry.space_group_name_H-M   'P 1'
#
loop_
_entity.id
_entity.type
_entity.pdbx_description
1 polymer ?
#
loop_
_entity_poly.entity_id
_entity_poly.type
_entity_poly.pdbx_seq_one_letter_code
_entity_poly.pdbx_strand_id
1 'polypeptide(L)'
;MNAFLSLGRWLFPVPFLLFGLMHFMDLTAFAHNIMPNYVPAPEFWVLLTGTCLVCAAVSMYIGKYDKLATALLAVLLLLVVAL
;
A
#
# COMPACT_ATOMS: atom_id res chain seq x y z
N MET A 1 -7.37 -3.99 28.81
CA MET A 1 -7.44 -4.25 27.35
C MET A 1 -7.03 -5.69 27.12
N ASN A 2 -7.77 -6.45 26.29
CA ASN A 2 -7.38 -7.81 25.92
C ASN A 2 -6.11 -7.73 25.06
N ALA A 3 -5.01 -8.34 25.51
CA ALA A 3 -3.72 -8.31 24.80
C ALA A 3 -3.85 -8.80 23.34
N PHE A 4 -4.75 -9.75 23.11
CA PHE A 4 -5.08 -10.24 21.78
C PHE A 4 -5.65 -9.14 20.85
N LEU A 5 -6.56 -8.30 21.35
CA LEU A 5 -7.13 -7.21 20.56
C LEU A 5 -6.11 -6.10 20.26
N SER A 6 -5.15 -5.87 21.16
CA SER A 6 -4.09 -4.87 20.91
C SER A 6 -3.09 -5.28 19.82
N LEU A 7 -2.97 -6.58 19.50
CA LEU A 7 -2.09 -7.05 18.42
C LEU A 7 -2.57 -6.56 17.04
N GLY A 8 -3.87 -6.36 16.84
CA GLY A 8 -4.42 -5.91 15.57
C GLY A 8 -3.80 -4.60 15.07
N ARG A 9 -3.55 -3.64 15.98
CA ARG A 9 -2.87 -2.37 15.66
C ARG A 9 -1.49 -2.58 15.04
N TRP A 10 -0.78 -3.63 15.46
CA TRP A 10 0.60 -3.89 15.04
C TRP A 10 0.69 -4.81 13.82
N LEU A 11 -0.22 -5.79 13.73
CA LEU A 11 -0.22 -6.79 12.66
C LEU A 11 -0.93 -6.31 11.40
N PHE A 12 -2.00 -5.50 11.54
CA PHE A 12 -2.77 -5.03 10.38
C PHE A 12 -1.96 -4.21 9.36
N PRO A 13 -1.04 -3.31 9.75
CA PRO A 13 -0.25 -2.55 8.78
C PRO A 13 0.84 -3.37 8.06
N VAL A 14 1.23 -4.54 8.60
CA VAL A 14 2.39 -5.32 8.12
C VAL A 14 2.28 -5.68 6.63
N PRO A 15 1.17 -6.23 6.11
CA PRO A 15 1.09 -6.59 4.70
C PRO A 15 1.24 -5.38 3.78
N PHE A 16 0.66 -4.24 4.15
CA PHE A 16 0.76 -3.01 3.35
C PHE A 16 2.19 -2.49 3.31
N LEU A 17 2.93 -2.57 4.44
CA LEU A 17 4.33 -2.20 4.47
C LEU A 17 5.16 -3.12 3.55
N LEU A 18 4.98 -4.45 3.68
CA LEU A 18 5.73 -5.42 2.89
C LEU A 18 5.42 -5.29 1.39
N PHE A 19 4.15 -5.27 1.01
CA PHE A 19 3.77 -5.09 -0.39
C PHE A 19 4.22 -3.74 -0.93
N GLY A 20 4.11 -2.67 -0.15
CA GLY A 20 4.62 -1.35 -0.52
C GLY A 20 6.12 -1.39 -0.83
N LEU A 21 6.92 -2.04 0.02
CA LEU A 21 8.36 -2.20 -0.20
C LEU A 21 8.69 -3.05 -1.43
N MET A 22 7.91 -4.10 -1.71
CA MET A 22 8.12 -4.96 -2.88
C MET A 22 8.00 -4.22 -4.22
N HIS A 23 7.20 -3.15 -4.30
CA HIS A 23 7.10 -2.32 -5.51
C HIS A 23 8.44 -1.69 -5.92
N PHE A 24 9.37 -1.54 -4.98
CA PHE A 24 10.69 -0.95 -5.23
C PHE A 24 11.80 -1.99 -5.42
N MET A 25 11.50 -3.28 -5.23
CA MET A 25 12.52 -4.35 -5.35
C MET A 25 12.82 -4.70 -6.81
N ASP A 26 11.80 -4.67 -7.67
CA ASP A 26 11.94 -4.93 -9.10
C ASP A 26 10.92 -4.11 -9.89
N LEU A 27 11.25 -2.83 -10.10
CA LEU A 27 10.36 -1.85 -10.74
C LEU A 27 9.97 -2.28 -12.16
N THR A 28 10.93 -2.77 -12.93
CA THR A 28 10.70 -3.19 -14.33
C THR A 28 9.77 -4.40 -14.39
N ALA A 29 9.96 -5.41 -13.53
CA ALA A 29 9.05 -6.55 -13.51
C ALA A 29 7.63 -6.16 -13.11
N PHE A 30 7.44 -5.31 -12.10
CA PHE A 30 6.11 -4.86 -11.72
C PHE A 30 5.46 -3.98 -12.80
N ALA A 31 6.22 -3.08 -13.41
CA ALA A 31 5.71 -2.19 -14.43
C ALA A 31 5.32 -2.90 -15.72
N HIS A 32 6.04 -3.96 -16.11
CA HIS A 32 5.83 -4.58 -17.43
C HIS A 32 5.21 -5.98 -17.39
N ASN A 33 5.27 -6.70 -16.25
CA ASN A 33 4.71 -8.05 -16.14
C ASN A 33 3.42 -8.12 -15.31
N ILE A 34 3.16 -7.12 -14.45
CA ILE A 34 1.97 -7.08 -13.58
C ILE A 34 0.93 -6.07 -14.09
N MET A 35 1.37 -4.88 -14.50
CA MET A 35 0.45 -3.83 -14.96
C MET A 35 -0.20 -4.19 -16.31
N PRO A 36 -1.49 -3.83 -16.52
CA PRO A 36 -2.12 -3.96 -17.82
C PRO A 36 -1.45 -3.10 -18.90
N ASN A 37 -1.35 -3.64 -20.11
CA ASN A 37 -0.68 -2.98 -21.25
C ASN A 37 -1.28 -1.62 -21.66
N TYR A 38 -2.51 -1.33 -21.24
CA TYR A 38 -3.19 -0.07 -21.56
C TYR A 38 -2.82 1.08 -20.60
N VAL A 39 -2.12 0.79 -19.49
CA VAL A 39 -1.77 1.80 -18.48
C VAL A 39 -0.58 2.64 -18.98
N PRO A 40 -0.73 3.96 -19.14
CA PRO A 40 0.38 4.82 -19.52
C PRO A 40 1.37 4.98 -18.36
N ALA A 41 2.66 5.03 -18.67
CA ALA A 41 3.75 5.20 -17.70
C ALA A 41 3.65 4.23 -16.49
N PRO A 42 3.67 2.90 -16.73
CA PRO A 42 3.40 1.91 -15.68
C PRO A 42 4.38 1.99 -14.50
N GLU A 43 5.65 2.34 -14.73
CA GLU A 43 6.64 2.54 -13.66
C GLU A 43 6.23 3.65 -12.69
N PHE A 44 5.66 4.76 -13.18
CA PHE A 44 5.18 5.85 -12.32
C PHE A 44 4.10 5.35 -11.36
N TRP A 45 3.15 4.55 -11.87
CA TRP A 45 2.07 4.01 -11.04
C TRP A 45 2.59 3.01 -10.02
N VAL A 46 3.54 2.15 -10.38
CA VAL A 46 4.17 1.22 -9.42
C VAL A 46 4.86 1.97 -8.27
N LEU A 47 5.61 3.03 -8.59
CA LEU A 47 6.26 3.86 -7.56
C LEU A 47 5.23 4.58 -6.69
N LEU A 48 4.17 5.12 -7.30
CA LEU A 48 3.11 5.85 -6.60
C LEU A 48 2.34 4.92 -5.66
N THR A 49 1.86 3.77 -6.14
CA THR A 49 1.08 2.81 -5.34
C THR A 49 1.93 2.24 -4.21
N GLY A 50 3.19 1.87 -4.49
CA GLY A 50 4.14 1.41 -3.47
C GLY A 50 4.37 2.45 -2.38
N THR A 51 4.56 3.72 -2.76
CA THR A 51 4.73 4.84 -1.81
C THR A 51 3.48 5.03 -0.95
N CYS A 52 2.29 5.01 -1.55
CA CYS A 52 1.02 5.13 -0.82
C CYS A 52 0.84 4.01 0.22
N LEU A 53 1.18 2.76 -0.14
CA LEU A 53 1.10 1.61 0.77
C LEU A 53 2.05 1.77 1.97
N VAL A 54 3.30 2.17 1.72
CA VAL A 54 4.29 2.41 2.80
C VAL A 54 3.84 3.57 3.69
N CYS A 55 3.43 4.70 3.11
CA CYS A 55 2.95 5.84 3.87
C CYS A 55 1.72 5.48 4.74
N ALA A 56 0.78 4.70 4.20
CA ALA A 56 -0.37 4.23 4.97
C ALA A 56 0.05 3.36 6.16
N ALA A 57 0.95 2.40 5.95
CA ALA A 57 1.47 1.55 7.02
C ALA A 57 2.21 2.34 8.10
N VAL A 58 3.10 3.26 7.70
CA VAL A 58 3.83 4.13 8.62
C VAL A 58 2.87 5.01 9.41
N SER A 59 1.88 5.64 8.76
CA SER A 59 0.85 6.44 9.42
C SER A 59 0.07 5.64 10.47
N MET A 60 -0.27 4.39 10.18
CA MET A 60 -0.93 3.49 11.14
C MET A 60 -0.04 3.18 12.36
N TYR A 61 1.26 2.95 12.17
CA TYR A 61 2.19 2.69 13.26
C TYR A 61 2.44 3.91 14.15
N ILE A 62 2.64 5.08 13.55
CA ILE A 62 2.91 6.32 14.30
C ILE A 62 1.64 6.95 14.87
N GLY A 63 0.46 6.55 14.39
CA GLY A 63 -0.83 7.11 14.81
C GLY A 63 -1.06 8.56 14.36
N LYS A 64 -0.35 9.02 13.32
CA LYS A 64 -0.45 10.40 12.78
C LYS A 64 -1.02 10.36 11.37
N TYR A 65 -2.09 11.11 11.17
CA TYR A 65 -2.89 11.10 9.94
C TYR A 65 -3.43 9.70 9.58
N ASP A 66 -3.47 8.77 10.54
CA ASP A 66 -3.90 7.39 10.37
C ASP A 66 -5.30 7.27 9.73
N LYS A 67 -6.26 8.09 10.15
CA LYS A 67 -7.61 8.14 9.55
C LYS A 67 -7.61 8.52 8.07
N LEU A 68 -6.87 9.58 7.72
CA LEU A 68 -6.79 10.02 6.33
C LEU A 68 -6.03 8.98 5.48
N ALA A 69 -4.90 8.49 5.99
CA ALA A 69 -4.06 7.52 5.32
C ALA A 69 -4.82 6.21 5.06
N THR A 70 -5.61 5.74 6.03
CA THR A 70 -6.43 4.53 5.86
C THR A 70 -7.63 4.75 4.94
N ALA A 71 -8.24 5.94 4.92
CA ALA A 71 -9.28 6.27 3.94
C ALA A 71 -8.72 6.30 2.51
N LEU A 72 -7.55 6.92 2.30
CA LEU A 72 -6.86 6.92 1.01
C LEU A 72 -6.40 5.51 0.61
N LEU A 73 -5.94 4.70 1.56
CA LEU A 73 -5.62 3.30 1.32
C LEU A 73 -6.86 2.52 0.85
N ALA A 74 -8.03 2.73 1.47
CA ALA A 74 -9.27 2.10 1.04
C ALA A 74 -9.65 2.50 -0.40
N VAL A 75 -9.53 3.79 -0.73
CA VAL A 75 -9.74 4.28 -2.11
C VAL A 75 -8.75 3.63 -3.08
N LEU A 76 -7.46 3.57 -2.73
CA LEU A 76 -6.43 2.92 -3.53
C LEU A 76 -6.77 1.46 -3.82
N LEU A 77 -7.15 0.69 -2.79
CA LEU A 77 -7.52 -0.72 -2.95
C LEU A 77 -8.77 -0.89 -3.83
N LEU A 78 -9.75 -0.01 -3.71
CA LEU A 78 -10.93 -0.01 -4.58
C LEU A 78 -10.56 0.27 -6.04
N LEU A 79 -9.67 1.23 -6.29
CA LEU A 79 -9.18 1.53 -7.65
C LEU A 79 -8.44 0.33 -8.25
N VAL A 80 -7.58 -0.34 -7.47
CA VAL A 80 -6.82 -1.52 -7.92
C VAL A 80 -7.73 -2.71 -8.26
N VAL A 81 -8.86 -2.87 -7.57
CA VAL A 81 -9.81 -3.96 -7.84
C VAL A 81 -10.76 -3.62 -9.00
N ALA A 82 -11.07 -2.34 -9.19
CA ALA A 82 -12.05 -1.89 -10.18
C ALA A 82 -11.47 -1.63 -11.58
N LEU A 83 -10.14 -1.51 -11.72
CA LEU A 83 -9.43 -1.21 -12.96
C LEU A 83 -8.58 -2.41 -13.39
#